data_AF-A0A9E1HJG6-F1
#
_entry.id   AF-A0A9E1HJG6-F1
#
_cell.length_a   1.000
_cell.length_b   1.000
_cell.length_c   1.000
_cell.angle_alpha   90.00
_cell.angle_beta   90.00
_cell.angle_gamma   90.00
#
_symmetry.space_group_name_H-M   'P 1'
#
loop_
_entity.id
_entity.type
_entity.pdbx_description
1 polymer ?
#
loop_
_entity_poly.entity_id
_entity_poly.type
_entity_poly.pdbx_seq_one_letter_code
_entity_poly.pdbx_strand_id
1 'polypeptide(L)'
;MKIREVNENKKHFISLLLLADEQENMIDRYLEKGTMYVLEDGDVKAECVVTDEYSVLQVGTGDSPLTIPFYEKCGFVRSHKIPNFFTDNYDHPIYEGGVQLIDMVYLQRCL
;
A
#
# COMPACT_ATOMS: atom_id res chain seq x y z
N MET A 1 0.04 6.01 -21.30
CA MET A 1 -0.45 5.35 -20.08
C MET A 1 -1.18 4.05 -20.40
N LYS A 2 -0.68 2.93 -19.87
CA LYS A 2 -1.27 1.59 -19.95
C LYS A 2 -1.13 0.89 -18.60
N ILE A 3 -2.18 0.23 -18.12
CA ILE A 3 -2.09 -0.66 -16.95
C ILE A 3 -1.99 -2.09 -17.49
N ARG A 4 -1.05 -2.89 -16.97
CA ARG A 4 -0.97 -4.33 -17.26
C ARG A 4 -0.74 -5.14 -15.99
N GLU A 5 -1.18 -6.38 -16.03
CA GLU A 5 -0.89 -7.38 -14.99
C GLU A 5 0.55 -7.92 -15.11
N VAL A 6 1.12 -8.30 -13.96
CA VAL A 6 2.43 -8.95 -13.82
C VAL A 6 2.22 -10.35 -13.24
N ASN A 7 2.39 -11.35 -14.09
CA ASN A 7 2.09 -12.76 -13.75
C ASN A 7 3.26 -13.50 -13.10
N GLU A 8 4.50 -13.07 -13.34
CA GLU A 8 5.73 -13.75 -12.90
C GLU A 8 6.81 -12.74 -12.54
N ASN A 9 7.81 -13.16 -11.76
CA ASN A 9 8.98 -12.35 -11.38
C ASN A 9 8.59 -10.97 -10.83
N LYS A 10 7.55 -10.91 -9.98
CA LYS A 10 7.02 -9.65 -9.41
C LYS A 10 8.09 -8.82 -8.71
N LYS A 11 9.04 -9.47 -8.02
CA LYS A 11 10.21 -8.83 -7.39
C LYS A 11 11.17 -8.14 -8.38
N HIS A 12 11.02 -8.28 -9.69
CA HIS A 12 11.73 -7.44 -10.66
C HIS A 12 11.44 -5.95 -10.45
N PHE A 13 10.27 -5.61 -9.89
CA PHE A 13 9.85 -4.25 -9.58
C PHE A 13 10.10 -3.86 -8.11
N ILE A 14 10.94 -4.60 -7.38
CA ILE A 14 11.17 -4.39 -5.94
C ILE A 14 11.54 -2.95 -5.57
N SER A 15 12.23 -2.22 -6.46
CA SER A 15 12.57 -0.81 -6.22
C SER A 15 11.36 0.10 -6.10
N LEU A 16 10.23 -0.21 -6.76
CA LEU A 16 8.97 0.53 -6.60
C LEU A 16 8.18 0.02 -5.39
N LEU A 17 8.19 -1.30 -5.13
CA LEU A 17 7.50 -1.90 -3.98
C LEU A 17 8.04 -1.28 -2.67
N LEU A 18 9.37 -1.12 -2.60
CA LEU A 18 10.07 -0.54 -1.47
C LEU A 18 9.78 0.96 -1.25
N LEU A 19 9.17 1.67 -2.21
CA LEU A 19 8.71 3.04 -1.99
C LEU A 19 7.42 3.11 -1.18
N ALA A 20 6.62 2.04 -1.20
CA ALA A 20 5.36 1.96 -0.47
C ALA A 20 5.49 1.21 0.86
N ASP A 21 6.32 0.17 0.88
CA ASP A 21 6.59 -0.66 2.04
C ASP A 21 8.11 -0.87 2.18
N GLU A 22 8.71 -0.23 3.19
CA GLU A 22 10.17 -0.10 3.31
C GLU A 22 10.91 -1.42 3.62
N GLN A 23 10.19 -2.51 3.91
CA GLN A 23 10.79 -3.81 4.23
C GLN A 23 10.30 -4.95 3.34
N GLU A 24 11.24 -5.67 2.74
CA GLU A 24 10.93 -6.79 1.83
C GLU A 24 10.12 -7.91 2.50
N ASN A 25 10.36 -8.20 3.78
CA ASN A 25 9.61 -9.24 4.50
C ASN A 25 8.13 -8.88 4.74
N MET A 26 7.77 -7.60 4.68
CA MET A 26 6.39 -7.12 4.74
C MET A 26 5.73 -7.27 3.38
N ILE A 27 6.44 -6.90 2.30
CA ILE A 27 6.03 -7.13 0.91
C ILE A 27 5.73 -8.61 0.64
N ASP A 28 6.57 -9.50 1.13
CA ASP A 28 6.44 -10.95 0.97
C ASP A 28 5.12 -11.51 1.53
N ARG A 29 4.48 -10.81 2.47
CA ARG A 29 3.20 -11.25 3.07
C ARG A 29 2.04 -11.21 2.09
N TYR A 30 2.12 -10.34 1.08
CA TYR A 30 1.02 -10.09 0.14
C TYR A 30 1.41 -10.28 -1.34
N LEU A 31 2.69 -10.15 -1.72
CA LEU A 31 3.11 -10.12 -3.13
C LEU A 31 2.71 -11.38 -3.93
N GLU A 32 2.94 -12.56 -3.35
CA GLU A 32 2.62 -13.83 -4.01
C GLU A 32 1.12 -14.13 -4.02
N LYS A 33 0.41 -13.70 -2.97
CA LYS A 33 -1.04 -13.92 -2.84
C LYS A 33 -1.88 -12.96 -3.68
N GLY A 34 -1.35 -11.75 -3.93
CA GLY A 34 -2.05 -10.69 -4.63
C GLY A 34 -1.78 -10.65 -6.12
N THR A 35 -2.70 -10.07 -6.87
CA THR A 35 -2.53 -9.74 -8.28
C THR A 35 -1.80 -8.41 -8.40
N MET A 36 -0.69 -8.39 -9.15
CA MET A 36 0.13 -7.20 -9.33
C MET A 36 -0.15 -6.53 -10.67
N TYR A 37 -0.27 -5.22 -10.65
CA TYR A 37 -0.42 -4.37 -11.83
C TYR A 37 0.68 -3.33 -11.87
N VAL A 38 1.13 -2.98 -13.08
CA VAL A 38 2.05 -1.85 -13.32
C VAL A 38 1.39 -0.84 -14.26
N LEU A 39 1.62 0.44 -13.99
CA LEU A 39 1.28 1.55 -14.87
C LEU A 39 2.51 1.93 -15.69
N GLU A 40 2.39 1.86 -17.01
CA GLU A 40 3.43 2.21 -17.97
C GLU A 40 3.09 3.50 -18.71
N ASP A 41 4.04 4.43 -18.76
CA ASP A 41 3.99 5.63 -19.59
C ASP A 41 5.38 5.92 -20.15
N GLY A 42 5.75 5.19 -21.20
CA GLY A 42 7.13 5.05 -21.68
C GLY A 42 7.89 3.99 -20.88
N ASP A 43 8.17 4.30 -19.62
CA ASP A 43 8.72 3.42 -18.58
C ASP A 43 7.68 3.16 -17.47
N VAL A 44 8.00 2.27 -16.53
CA VAL A 44 7.11 1.96 -15.39
C VAL A 44 7.06 3.16 -14.45
N LYS A 45 5.85 3.66 -14.18
CA LYS A 45 5.61 4.84 -13.34
C LYS A 45 5.05 4.52 -11.97
N ALA A 46 4.32 3.42 -11.86
CA ALA A 46 3.70 2.98 -10.62
C ALA A 46 3.35 1.50 -10.70
N GLU A 47 3.01 0.94 -9.55
CA GLU A 47 2.54 -0.42 -9.41
C GLU A 47 1.50 -0.50 -8.30
N CYS A 48 0.76 -1.60 -8.27
CA CYS A 48 -0.24 -1.89 -7.26
C CYS A 48 -0.36 -3.40 -7.10
N VAL A 49 -0.46 -3.87 -5.86
CA VAL A 49 -0.80 -5.27 -5.56
C VAL A 49 -2.16 -5.28 -4.88
N VAL A 50 -3.08 -6.10 -5.38
CA VAL A 50 -4.44 -6.24 -4.85
C VAL A 50 -4.66 -7.68 -4.40
N THR A 51 -5.15 -7.86 -3.18
CA THR A 51 -5.59 -9.17 -2.66
C THR A 51 -7.12 -9.24 -2.67
N ASP A 52 -7.66 -10.36 -3.15
CA ASP A 52 -9.11 -10.59 -3.23
C ASP A 52 -9.61 -11.36 -2.01
N GLU A 53 -9.65 -10.67 -0.86
CA GLU A 53 -10.00 -11.27 0.44
C GLU A 53 -11.32 -10.72 1.03
N TYR A 54 -11.87 -9.64 0.44
CA TYR A 54 -13.00 -8.90 1.00
C TYR A 54 -13.98 -8.46 -0.10
N SER A 55 -15.23 -8.22 0.29
CA SER A 55 -16.28 -7.69 -0.59
C SER A 55 -16.26 -6.17 -0.74
N VAL A 56 -15.27 -5.48 -0.18
CA VAL A 56 -15.11 -4.03 -0.17
C VAL A 56 -13.69 -3.66 -0.60
N LEU A 57 -13.51 -2.50 -1.22
CA LEU A 57 -12.17 -1.95 -1.39
C LEU A 57 -11.69 -1.44 -0.05
N GLN A 58 -10.48 -1.85 0.34
CA GLN A 58 -9.88 -1.46 1.60
C GLN A 58 -8.41 -1.09 1.38
N VAL A 59 -7.97 -0.01 2.02
CA VAL A 59 -6.56 0.44 2.02
C VAL A 59 -6.10 0.69 3.45
N GLY A 60 -4.89 0.27 3.77
CA GLY A 60 -4.19 0.57 5.02
C GLY A 60 -3.08 1.59 4.78
N THR A 61 -2.97 2.62 5.62
CA THR A 61 -1.96 3.67 5.48
C THR A 61 -1.58 4.28 6.83
N GLY A 62 -0.47 5.02 6.89
CA GLY A 62 -0.15 5.87 8.03
C GLY A 62 -1.21 6.96 8.24
N ASP A 63 -1.45 7.36 9.49
CA ASP A 63 -2.35 8.49 9.79
C ASP A 63 -1.66 9.82 9.47
N SER A 64 -1.71 10.20 8.20
CA SER A 64 -0.93 11.31 7.67
C SER A 64 -1.77 12.31 6.90
N PRO A 65 -1.51 13.63 7.07
CA PRO A 65 -2.21 14.68 6.32
C PRO A 65 -1.88 14.67 4.82
N LEU A 66 -0.82 13.97 4.39
CA LEU A 66 -0.47 13.86 2.97
C LEU A 66 -1.27 12.76 2.26
N THR A 67 -1.60 11.69 2.98
CA THR A 67 -2.12 10.46 2.38
C THR A 67 -3.62 10.27 2.61
N ILE A 68 -4.13 10.64 3.80
CA ILE A 68 -5.56 10.50 4.12
C ILE A 68 -6.45 11.31 3.15
N PRO A 69 -6.19 12.60 2.87
CA PRO A 69 -7.07 13.39 1.99
C PRO A 69 -7.12 12.86 0.55
N PHE A 70 -6.06 12.21 0.08
CA PHE A 70 -6.05 11.57 -1.23
C PHE A 70 -7.09 10.45 -1.30
N TYR A 71 -7.08 9.52 -0.34
CA TYR A 71 -8.05 8.42 -0.32
C TYR A 71 -9.48 8.90 -0.06
N GLU A 72 -9.67 9.89 0.81
CA GLU A 72 -10.99 10.50 1.03
C GLU A 72 -11.55 11.15 -0.25
N LYS A 73 -10.71 11.85 -1.03
CA LYS A 73 -11.09 12.39 -2.35
C LYS A 73 -11.43 11.29 -3.36
N CYS A 74 -10.84 10.11 -3.23
CA CYS A 74 -11.18 8.92 -4.03
C CYS A 74 -12.46 8.22 -3.55
N GLY A 75 -13.14 8.75 -2.53
CA GLY A 75 -14.41 8.24 -1.99
C GLY A 75 -14.24 7.15 -0.94
N PHE A 76 -13.02 6.94 -0.41
CA PHE A 76 -12.83 6.08 0.75
C PHE A 76 -13.23 6.81 2.04
N VAL A 77 -13.68 6.05 3.02
CA VAL A 77 -14.03 6.56 4.36
C VAL A 77 -13.23 5.80 5.40
N ARG A 78 -12.71 6.50 6.40
CA ARG A 78 -12.03 5.88 7.55
C ARG A 78 -12.94 4.83 8.21
N SER A 79 -12.38 3.65 8.46
CA SER A 79 -13.08 2.47 9.01
C SER A 79 -12.64 2.20 10.44
N HIS A 80 -11.37 1.85 10.64
CA HIS A 80 -10.78 1.53 11.94
C HIS A 80 -9.26 1.74 11.90
N LYS A 81 -8.57 1.48 13.02
CA LYS A 81 -7.11 1.51 13.12
C LYS A 81 -6.59 0.21 13.72
N ILE A 82 -5.37 -0.17 13.35
CA ILE A 82 -4.59 -1.19 14.06
C ILE A 82 -3.54 -0.46 14.89
N PRO A 83 -3.66 -0.48 16.23
CA PRO A 83 -2.69 0.15 17.12
C PRO A 83 -1.31 -0.47 16.96
N ASN A 84 -0.25 0.35 17.06
CA ASN A 84 1.16 -0.07 17.03
C ASN A 84 1.60 -0.86 15.77
N PHE A 85 0.80 -0.86 14.70
CA PHE A 85 1.10 -1.65 13.51
C PHE A 85 2.53 -1.43 12.98
N PHE A 86 2.97 -0.18 12.88
CA PHE A 86 4.30 0.12 12.34
C PHE A 86 5.41 -0.27 13.32
N THR A 87 5.25 0.00 14.61
CA THR A 87 6.27 -0.33 15.62
C THR A 87 6.40 -1.83 15.88
N ASP A 88 5.33 -2.60 15.62
CA ASP A 88 5.32 -4.05 15.84
C ASP A 88 5.83 -4.83 14.61
N ASN A 89 5.78 -4.23 13.42
CA ASN A 89 6.09 -4.92 12.15
C ASN A 89 7.38 -4.46 11.47
N TYR A 90 7.90 -3.27 11.80
CA TYR A 90 9.11 -2.73 11.19
C TYR A 90 10.25 -2.67 12.21
N ASP A 91 11.47 -2.98 11.77
CA ASP A 91 12.68 -3.02 12.59
C ASP A 91 13.28 -1.63 12.85
N HIS A 92 12.71 -0.59 12.22
CA HIS A 92 13.05 0.80 12.41
C HIS A 92 11.79 1.69 12.43
N PRO A 93 11.84 2.88 13.07
CA PRO A 93 10.74 3.82 13.04
C PRO A 93 10.56 4.43 11.63
N ILE A 94 9.31 4.45 11.16
CA ILE A 94 8.92 5.09 9.89
C ILE A 94 8.39 6.50 10.18
N TYR A 95 8.77 7.47 9.35
CA TYR A 95 8.33 8.86 9.48
C TYR A 95 7.72 9.38 8.18
N GLU A 96 6.58 10.05 8.28
CA GLU A 96 5.98 10.78 7.17
C GLU A 96 5.69 12.23 7.58
N GLY A 97 6.18 13.20 6.81
CA GLY A 97 6.01 14.62 7.15
C GLY A 97 6.60 15.02 8.50
N GLY A 98 7.61 14.30 9.00
CA GLY A 98 8.23 14.52 10.32
C GLY A 98 7.47 13.90 11.49
N VAL A 99 6.38 13.18 11.25
CA VAL A 99 5.60 12.46 12.27
C VAL A 99 5.95 10.98 12.20
N GLN A 100 6.27 10.38 13.35
CA GLN A 100 6.47 8.93 13.43
C GLN A 100 5.14 8.21 13.21
N LEU A 101 5.11 7.26 12.28
CA LEU A 101 3.97 6.38 12.09
C LEU A 101 4.01 5.29 13.16
N ILE A 102 2.90 5.15 13.90
CA ILE A 102 2.75 4.16 14.98
C ILE A 102 1.59 3.23 14.62
N ASP A 103 0.40 3.81 14.42
CA ASP A 103 -0.80 3.08 14.06
C ASP A 103 -1.01 3.04 12.55
N MET A 104 -1.63 1.97 12.04
CA MET A 104 -2.15 1.93 10.68
C MET A 104 -3.64 2.26 10.66
N VAL A 105 -4.05 3.19 9.81
CA VAL A 105 -5.44 3.56 9.57
C VAL A 105 -5.97 2.82 8.35
N TYR A 106 -7.13 2.18 8.52
CA TYR A 106 -7.86 1.58 7.43
C TYR A 106 -8.95 2.50 6.91
N LEU A 107 -9.04 2.64 5.59
CA LEU A 107 -10.15 3.26 4.89
C LEU A 107 -10.82 2.25 3.96
N GLN A 108 -12.13 2.38 3.77
CA GLN A 108 -12.93 1.47 2.96
C GLN A 108 -13.80 2.24 1.95
N ARG A 109 -14.09 1.58 0.83
CA ARG A 109 -15.06 2.05 -0.18
C ARG A 109 -15.86 0.86 -0.68
N CYS A 110 -17.19 0.98 -0.66
CA CYS A 110 -18.06 -0.02 -1.28
C CYS A 110 -17.89 0.01 -2.80
N LEU A 111 -17.86 -1.19 -3.41
CA LEU A 111 -17.82 -1.38 -4.86
C LEU A 111 -19.20 -1.15 -5.50
#